data_AF-A0A158PP38-F1
#
_entry.id   AF-A0A158PP38-F1
#
_cell.length_a   1.000
_cell.length_b   1.000
_cell.length_c   1.000
_cell.angle_alpha   90.00
_cell.angle_beta   90.00
_cell.angle_gamma   90.00
#
_symmetry.space_group_name_H-M   'P 1'
#
loop_
_entity.id
_entity.type
_entity.pdbx_description
1 polymer ?
#
loop_
_entity_poly.entity_id
_entity_poly.type
_entity_poly.pdbx_seq_one_letter_code
_entity_poly.pdbx_strand_id
1 'polypeptide(L)'
;MRIVILFMLLLLYSSSEARKKTSSKHSNVDESERTPPVQSNKYSSKQKRSNLLGYLQTGQSSSVTFQLNTKRSTDKLQKVDSSSEPAAVVSGGSKRDEDNTIEDVDEDKIDEILRDATKNLVIFFYDGRAKCPGCGDALSEVEEIDDDIEATGYIEVVKTDDRSVARELGVTTFPSLVYFRRRNPITYDGDFKDSEVVLRWLRSHDEVVTWDLTDDNFEDKTDSYSPDEGALDCYNADEPDCNAFVSSWETVAHKLRGIVHVGKVDTSISDDVTERFRLDDAQCPTFLLFHRGKMYRYKDAAKDIRSLSAFALHKFKEQRGHRIPEPPTALEHFYEHVKERILDVLDDSQALSVIGVGGLILIVAVTLFIKARRVQKGGANTEKPKVN
;
A
#
# COMPACT_ATOMS: atom_id res chain seq x y z
N MET A 1 21.67 50.01 -36.43
CA MET A 1 22.59 49.11 -37.18
C MET A 1 23.73 48.56 -36.34
N ARG A 2 24.71 49.36 -35.86
CA ARG A 2 25.94 48.83 -35.22
C ARG A 2 25.73 47.80 -34.08
N ILE A 3 24.72 47.99 -33.21
CA ILE A 3 24.40 47.04 -32.12
C ILE A 3 23.87 45.69 -32.66
N VAL A 4 23.05 45.70 -33.71
CA VAL A 4 22.49 44.48 -34.33
C VAL A 4 23.59 43.66 -35.01
N ILE A 5 24.56 44.33 -35.62
CA ILE A 5 25.74 43.70 -36.21
C ILE A 5 26.62 43.06 -35.13
N LEU A 6 26.83 43.73 -33.99
CA LEU A 6 27.53 43.12 -32.84
C LEU A 6 26.80 41.88 -32.31
N PHE A 7 25.47 41.90 -32.22
CA PHE A 7 24.68 40.77 -31.72
C PHE A 7 24.71 39.57 -32.67
N MET A 8 24.61 39.82 -33.98
CA MET A 8 24.82 38.78 -35.01
C MET A 8 26.23 38.19 -34.96
N LEU A 9 27.27 39.02 -34.79
CA LEU A 9 28.65 38.52 -34.66
C LEU A 9 28.86 37.70 -33.39
N LEU A 10 28.25 38.07 -32.26
CA LEU A 10 28.28 37.27 -31.02
C LEU A 10 27.58 35.91 -31.18
N LEU A 11 26.42 35.86 -31.85
CA LEU A 11 25.71 34.61 -32.11
C LEU A 11 26.48 33.68 -33.07
N LEU A 12 27.11 34.24 -34.10
CA LEU A 12 27.99 33.49 -35.01
C LEU A 12 29.27 33.00 -34.31
N TYR A 13 29.83 33.79 -33.39
CA TYR A 13 31.00 33.40 -32.60
C TYR A 13 30.68 32.22 -31.64
N SER A 14 29.59 32.29 -30.88
CA SER A 14 29.15 31.19 -30.01
C SER A 14 28.83 29.89 -30.78
N SER A 15 28.28 29.99 -32.00
CA SER A 15 28.03 28.82 -32.86
C SER A 15 29.32 28.16 -33.39
N SER A 16 30.40 28.93 -33.53
CA SER A 16 31.72 28.42 -33.94
C SER A 16 32.39 27.62 -32.82
N GLU A 17 32.34 28.14 -31.58
CA GLU A 17 33.00 27.52 -30.42
C GLU A 17 32.32 26.21 -30.00
N ALA A 18 31.00 26.12 -30.11
CA ALA A 18 30.24 24.88 -29.93
C ALA A 18 30.65 23.77 -30.92
N ARG A 19 31.05 24.13 -32.14
CA ARG A 19 31.39 23.17 -33.21
C ARG A 19 32.81 22.60 -33.10
N LYS A 20 33.69 23.18 -32.27
CA LYS A 20 35.04 22.66 -32.01
C LYS A 20 35.09 21.60 -30.90
N LYS A 21 34.19 21.67 -29.91
CA LYS A 21 34.19 20.71 -28.78
C LYS A 21 33.70 19.30 -29.15
N THR A 22 32.98 19.13 -30.26
CA THR A 22 32.47 17.82 -30.71
C THR A 22 33.45 17.05 -31.61
N SER A 23 34.56 17.65 -32.04
CA SER A 23 35.51 17.04 -33.00
C SER A 23 36.79 16.48 -32.36
N SER A 24 36.89 16.46 -31.02
CA SER A 24 38.09 16.01 -30.30
C SER A 24 37.77 14.98 -29.23
N LYS A 25 37.45 13.74 -29.65
CA LYS A 25 37.50 12.53 -28.81
C LYS A 25 37.34 11.22 -29.62
N HIS A 26 38.21 10.96 -30.60
CA HIS A 26 38.42 9.62 -31.13
C HIS A 26 39.82 9.42 -31.73
N SER A 27 40.27 8.15 -31.80
CA SER A 27 41.65 7.67 -32.07
C SER A 27 42.64 7.93 -30.91
N ASN A 28 43.45 6.99 -30.40
CA ASN A 28 43.80 5.61 -30.79
C ASN A 28 44.04 4.68 -29.57
N VAL A 29 44.39 3.40 -29.86
CA VAL A 29 44.96 2.33 -28.98
C VAL A 29 43.88 1.52 -28.21
N ASP A 30 43.79 0.18 -28.27
CA ASP A 30 44.57 -0.83 -29.02
C ASP A 30 43.72 -2.07 -29.48
N GLU A 31 44.35 -3.07 -30.11
CA GLU A 31 43.75 -4.30 -30.67
C GLU A 31 44.17 -5.58 -29.89
N SER A 32 43.21 -6.38 -29.37
CA SER A 32 43.39 -7.83 -29.15
C SER A 32 42.08 -8.60 -28.88
N GLU A 33 42.07 -9.87 -29.33
CA GLU A 33 41.17 -11.00 -29.01
C GLU A 33 39.63 -10.84 -29.07
N ARG A 34 39.05 -11.54 -30.05
CA ARG A 34 37.59 -11.69 -30.23
C ARG A 34 37.21 -13.17 -30.25
N THR A 35 36.78 -13.71 -29.12
CA THR A 35 36.04 -14.98 -29.06
C THR A 35 34.55 -14.77 -29.42
N PRO A 36 33.88 -15.75 -30.05
CA PRO A 36 32.51 -15.57 -30.53
C PRO A 36 31.49 -15.58 -29.36
N PRO A 37 30.37 -14.84 -29.48
CA PRO A 37 29.38 -14.75 -28.41
C PRO A 37 28.58 -16.06 -28.26
N VAL A 38 28.60 -16.62 -27.06
CA VAL A 38 27.67 -17.69 -26.66
C VAL A 38 26.26 -17.10 -26.55
N GLN A 39 25.32 -17.64 -27.32
CA GLN A 39 23.91 -17.35 -27.15
C GLN A 39 23.43 -17.91 -25.80
N SER A 40 23.30 -17.05 -24.78
CA SER A 40 22.57 -17.42 -23.57
C SER A 40 21.06 -17.33 -23.83
N ASN A 41 20.48 -18.43 -24.30
CA ASN A 41 19.04 -18.66 -24.23
C ASN A 41 18.60 -18.57 -22.76
N LYS A 42 18.10 -17.41 -22.32
CA LYS A 42 17.31 -17.36 -21.09
C LYS A 42 15.97 -18.02 -21.36
N TYR A 43 15.90 -19.29 -20.97
CA TYR A 43 14.67 -20.07 -20.89
C TYR A 43 13.55 -19.24 -20.26
N SER A 44 12.45 -19.08 -20.99
CA SER A 44 11.19 -18.59 -20.46
C SER A 44 10.52 -19.70 -19.64
N SER A 45 11.09 -20.04 -18.48
CA SER A 45 10.33 -20.72 -17.42
C SER A 45 9.41 -19.68 -16.78
N LYS A 46 8.23 -19.49 -17.38
CA LYS A 46 7.09 -18.90 -16.65
C LYS A 46 6.72 -19.87 -15.54
N GLN A 47 7.34 -19.69 -14.38
CA GLN A 47 6.87 -20.29 -13.13
C GLN A 47 5.42 -19.84 -12.95
N LYS A 48 4.49 -20.78 -12.74
CA LYS A 48 3.11 -20.49 -12.31
C LYS A 48 3.26 -19.71 -11.00
N ARG A 49 3.07 -18.38 -11.02
CA ARG A 49 2.96 -17.59 -9.78
C ARG A 49 1.66 -18.03 -9.11
N SER A 50 1.72 -18.34 -7.81
CA SER A 50 0.53 -18.41 -6.97
C SER A 50 -0.25 -17.09 -7.10
N ASN A 51 -1.59 -17.16 -7.10
CA ASN A 51 -2.41 -15.96 -7.18
C ASN A 51 -2.77 -15.40 -5.79
N LEU A 52 -2.42 -16.09 -4.69
CA LEU A 52 -2.69 -15.61 -3.32
C LEU A 52 -2.09 -14.22 -3.06
N LEU A 53 -0.83 -14.00 -3.46
CA LEU A 53 -0.18 -12.69 -3.51
C LEU A 53 -1.02 -11.59 -4.21
N GLY A 54 -1.77 -11.94 -5.26
CA GLY A 54 -2.63 -11.00 -5.99
C GLY A 54 -3.90 -10.62 -5.22
N TYR A 55 -4.41 -11.46 -4.32
CA TYR A 55 -5.54 -11.10 -3.46
C TYR A 55 -5.14 -10.08 -2.38
N LEU A 56 -3.91 -10.17 -1.86
CA LEU A 56 -3.36 -9.21 -0.89
C LEU A 56 -3.27 -7.78 -1.45
N GLN A 57 -3.01 -7.62 -2.76
CA GLN A 57 -2.92 -6.32 -3.43
C GLN A 57 -4.28 -5.66 -3.77
N THR A 58 -5.42 -6.36 -3.67
CA THR A 58 -6.71 -5.89 -4.22
C THR A 58 -7.73 -5.38 -3.19
N GLY A 59 -7.25 -4.74 -2.13
CA GLY A 59 -8.06 -4.08 -1.10
C GLY A 59 -8.72 -2.76 -1.56
N GLN A 60 -9.56 -2.78 -2.61
CA GLN A 60 -10.27 -1.56 -3.02
C GLN A 60 -11.41 -1.19 -2.05
N SER A 61 -11.24 -0.05 -1.37
CA SER A 61 -12.23 0.57 -0.51
C SER A 61 -13.58 0.80 -1.22
N SER A 62 -14.63 0.14 -0.73
CA SER A 62 -16.02 0.35 -1.16
C SER A 62 -16.87 0.78 0.03
N SER A 63 -16.99 2.09 0.25
CA SER A 63 -17.91 2.65 1.25
C SER A 63 -19.36 2.45 0.82
N VAL A 64 -20.09 1.55 1.51
CA VAL A 64 -21.53 1.39 1.36
C VAL A 64 -22.25 1.97 2.58
N THR A 65 -22.80 3.17 2.42
CA THR A 65 -23.57 3.86 3.46
C THR A 65 -24.92 3.20 3.71
N PHE A 66 -25.03 2.36 4.74
CA PHE A 66 -26.31 1.81 5.18
C PHE A 66 -27.11 2.83 6.01
N GLN A 67 -28.21 3.31 5.44
CA GLN A 67 -29.22 4.11 6.13
C GLN A 67 -30.04 3.22 7.09
N LEU A 68 -29.80 3.34 8.39
CA LEU A 68 -30.62 2.71 9.43
C LEU A 68 -32.02 3.32 9.45
N ASN A 69 -33.05 2.54 9.09
CA ASN A 69 -34.44 2.97 9.20
C ASN A 69 -35.20 2.09 10.22
N THR A 70 -35.35 2.61 11.43
CA THR A 70 -35.98 1.89 12.55
C THR A 70 -37.50 1.89 12.43
N LYS A 71 -38.14 0.71 12.31
CA LYS A 71 -39.56 0.55 12.68
C LYS A 71 -39.83 -0.72 13.50
N ARG A 72 -40.15 -0.47 14.77
CA ARG A 72 -40.72 -1.40 15.75
C ARG A 72 -42.21 -1.61 15.45
N SER A 73 -42.69 -2.85 15.48
CA SER A 73 -44.13 -3.15 15.66
C SER A 73 -44.32 -4.49 16.35
N THR A 74 -45.38 -4.60 17.16
CA THR A 74 -45.62 -5.69 18.12
C THR A 74 -46.71 -6.66 17.66
N ASP A 75 -46.71 -7.84 18.30
CA ASP A 75 -47.82 -8.78 18.51
C ASP A 75 -48.60 -9.35 17.31
N LYS A 76 -48.65 -10.70 17.24
CA LYS A 76 -49.85 -11.40 17.74
C LYS A 76 -49.66 -12.91 17.96
N LEU A 77 -50.28 -13.38 19.03
CA LEU A 77 -50.41 -14.79 19.43
C LEU A 77 -51.63 -15.42 18.74
N GLN A 78 -51.50 -16.64 18.21
CA GLN A 78 -52.65 -17.56 18.06
C GLN A 78 -52.21 -19.04 18.18
N LYS A 79 -53.16 -19.92 18.44
CA LYS A 79 -53.01 -21.20 19.18
C LYS A 79 -53.83 -22.31 18.50
N VAL A 80 -53.61 -23.57 18.91
CA VAL A 80 -54.43 -24.79 18.66
C VAL A 80 -54.06 -25.49 17.33
N ASP A 81 -53.93 -26.83 17.22
CA ASP A 81 -54.37 -27.95 18.09
C ASP A 81 -53.35 -29.12 18.22
N SER A 82 -53.69 -30.11 19.04
CA SER A 82 -52.93 -31.34 19.31
C SER A 82 -53.73 -32.62 19.01
N SER A 83 -53.11 -33.64 18.39
CA SER A 83 -53.61 -35.03 18.48
C SER A 83 -52.57 -36.12 18.16
N SER A 84 -52.30 -36.94 19.18
CA SER A 84 -51.92 -38.38 19.20
C SER A 84 -51.20 -39.07 18.01
N GLU A 85 -50.03 -39.62 18.37
CA GLU A 85 -49.28 -40.81 17.94
C GLU A 85 -50.06 -42.03 17.35
N PRO A 86 -49.42 -42.97 16.62
CA PRO A 86 -48.45 -43.92 17.24
C PRO A 86 -47.15 -44.26 16.49
N ALA A 87 -46.13 -44.55 17.29
CA ALA A 87 -44.85 -45.20 17.01
C ALA A 87 -44.66 -46.00 15.70
N ALA A 88 -43.58 -45.67 14.99
CA ALA A 88 -42.85 -46.58 14.11
C ALA A 88 -41.35 -46.54 14.46
N VAL A 89 -40.73 -47.72 14.63
CA VAL A 89 -39.31 -47.87 14.96
C VAL A 89 -38.45 -47.48 13.76
N VAL A 90 -37.54 -46.51 13.93
CA VAL A 90 -36.45 -46.26 12.98
C VAL A 90 -35.13 -46.24 13.73
N SER A 91 -34.23 -47.15 13.37
CA SER A 91 -32.86 -47.19 13.86
C SER A 91 -32.04 -46.06 13.22
N GLY A 92 -31.84 -44.97 13.95
CA GLY A 92 -30.92 -43.89 13.59
C GLY A 92 -29.54 -44.10 14.23
N GLY A 93 -28.78 -45.09 13.75
CA GLY A 93 -27.37 -45.22 14.11
C GLY A 93 -26.48 -44.33 13.24
N SER A 94 -25.44 -43.73 13.86
CA SER A 94 -24.29 -43.03 13.26
C SER A 94 -24.57 -42.26 11.96
N LYS A 95 -24.86 -40.97 12.13
CA LYS A 95 -24.84 -39.97 11.05
C LYS A 95 -24.46 -38.58 11.59
N ARG A 96 -23.39 -38.57 12.40
CA ARG A 96 -22.77 -37.38 13.03
C ARG A 96 -21.24 -37.39 12.98
N ASP A 97 -20.65 -38.45 12.43
CA ASP A 97 -19.21 -38.69 12.46
C ASP A 97 -18.57 -38.43 11.07
N GLU A 98 -19.36 -38.01 10.07
CA GLU A 98 -18.94 -37.65 8.71
C GLU A 98 -19.29 -36.19 8.32
N ASP A 99 -20.06 -35.46 9.15
CA ASP A 99 -20.45 -34.05 8.90
C ASP A 99 -19.38 -33.07 9.44
N ASN A 100 -18.95 -33.27 10.71
CA ASN A 100 -17.97 -32.46 11.42
C ASN A 100 -16.51 -32.75 11.00
N THR A 101 -16.23 -32.79 9.69
CA THR A 101 -14.87 -32.99 9.17
C THR A 101 -14.58 -31.96 8.10
N ILE A 102 -13.88 -30.90 8.51
CA ILE A 102 -13.42 -29.80 7.66
C ILE A 102 -12.73 -30.33 6.39
N GLU A 103 -13.05 -29.77 5.22
CA GLU A 103 -12.51 -30.21 3.92
C GLU A 103 -10.98 -29.96 3.83
N ASP A 104 -10.22 -30.96 3.37
CA ASP A 104 -8.78 -30.85 3.09
C ASP A 104 -8.57 -30.41 1.64
N VAL A 105 -7.94 -29.25 1.44
CA VAL A 105 -7.91 -28.53 0.15
C VAL A 105 -6.50 -28.16 -0.30
N ASP A 106 -6.33 -28.01 -1.63
CA ASP A 106 -5.08 -27.58 -2.26
C ASP A 106 -5.04 -26.07 -2.58
N GLU A 107 -3.87 -25.61 -3.08
CA GLU A 107 -3.65 -24.22 -3.50
C GLU A 107 -4.69 -23.75 -4.53
N ASP A 108 -5.02 -24.57 -5.53
CA ASP A 108 -5.95 -24.19 -6.62
C ASP A 108 -7.40 -24.05 -6.09
N LYS A 109 -7.82 -24.82 -5.07
CA LYS A 109 -9.12 -24.70 -4.40
C LYS A 109 -9.20 -23.49 -3.46
N ILE A 110 -8.14 -23.19 -2.70
CA ILE A 110 -8.05 -21.97 -1.89
C ILE A 110 -8.15 -20.73 -2.79
N ASP A 111 -7.46 -20.75 -3.94
CA ASP A 111 -7.53 -19.73 -4.97
C ASP A 111 -8.95 -19.56 -5.55
N GLU A 112 -9.72 -20.64 -5.70
CA GLU A 112 -11.12 -20.59 -6.14
C GLU A 112 -11.99 -19.82 -5.13
N ILE A 113 -11.90 -20.16 -3.85
CA ILE A 113 -12.71 -19.54 -2.80
C ILE A 113 -12.36 -18.04 -2.65
N LEU A 114 -11.07 -17.68 -2.65
CA LEU A 114 -10.62 -16.28 -2.52
C LEU A 114 -11.00 -15.38 -3.71
N ARG A 115 -11.38 -15.96 -4.86
CA ARG A 115 -11.93 -15.21 -6.00
C ARG A 115 -13.34 -14.72 -5.73
N ASP A 116 -14.15 -15.48 -5.00
CA ASP A 116 -15.50 -15.07 -4.63
C ASP A 116 -15.45 -13.95 -3.56
N ALA A 117 -15.64 -12.72 -4.01
CA ALA A 117 -15.66 -11.54 -3.13
C ALA A 117 -16.84 -11.52 -2.14
N THR A 118 -17.78 -12.47 -2.22
CA THR A 118 -18.88 -12.65 -1.27
C THR A 118 -18.55 -13.62 -0.14
N LYS A 119 -17.41 -14.33 -0.23
CA LYS A 119 -16.94 -15.31 0.76
C LYS A 119 -15.71 -14.81 1.52
N ASN A 120 -15.70 -15.11 2.81
CA ASN A 120 -14.53 -15.10 3.66
C ASN A 120 -14.07 -16.56 3.87
N LEU A 121 -12.78 -16.78 4.15
CA LEU A 121 -12.20 -18.13 4.24
C LEU A 121 -11.39 -18.29 5.54
N VAL A 122 -11.66 -19.35 6.29
CA VAL A 122 -10.84 -19.77 7.44
C VAL A 122 -10.00 -20.97 7.02
N ILE A 123 -8.68 -20.87 7.12
CA ILE A 123 -7.73 -21.93 6.76
C ILE A 123 -7.02 -22.43 8.02
N PHE A 124 -7.21 -23.71 8.34
CA PHE A 124 -6.44 -24.42 9.36
C PHE A 124 -5.22 -25.10 8.74
N PHE A 125 -4.03 -24.67 9.15
CA PHE A 125 -2.76 -25.21 8.71
C PHE A 125 -2.23 -26.25 9.70
N TYR A 126 -1.95 -27.45 9.19
CA TYR A 126 -1.25 -28.52 9.93
C TYR A 126 0.00 -28.98 9.17
N ASP A 127 0.86 -29.75 9.83
CA ASP A 127 2.03 -30.35 9.19
C ASP A 127 1.80 -31.86 9.00
N GLY A 128 1.39 -32.27 7.79
CA GLY A 128 1.22 -33.67 7.43
C GLY A 128 2.54 -34.45 7.25
N ARG A 129 3.69 -33.77 7.22
CA ARG A 129 5.01 -34.37 6.91
C ARG A 129 5.92 -34.54 8.13
N ALA A 130 5.66 -33.80 9.21
CA ALA A 130 6.39 -33.91 10.46
C ALA A 130 5.43 -34.25 11.63
N LYS A 131 6.00 -34.61 12.77
CA LYS A 131 5.19 -34.78 13.99
C LYS A 131 4.76 -33.40 14.48
N CYS A 132 3.53 -32.99 14.18
CA CYS A 132 2.89 -31.81 14.77
C CYS A 132 2.25 -32.16 16.13
N PRO A 133 2.81 -31.74 17.27
CA PRO A 133 2.19 -31.96 18.58
C PRO A 133 0.99 -31.01 18.72
N GLY A 134 -0.18 -31.54 19.10
CA GLY A 134 -1.38 -30.74 19.28
C GLY A 134 -2.11 -30.33 18.01
N CYS A 135 -1.66 -30.70 16.80
CA CYS A 135 -2.46 -30.46 15.58
C CYS A 135 -3.82 -31.19 15.63
N GLY A 136 -3.87 -32.42 16.17
CA GLY A 136 -5.11 -33.18 16.28
C GLY A 136 -6.08 -32.59 17.31
N ASP A 137 -5.56 -32.25 18.49
CA ASP A 137 -6.35 -31.57 19.53
C ASP A 137 -6.87 -30.22 19.02
N ALA A 138 -6.00 -29.41 18.40
CA ALA A 138 -6.35 -28.12 17.83
C ALA A 138 -7.35 -28.21 16.67
N LEU A 139 -7.25 -29.24 15.81
CA LEU A 139 -8.22 -29.48 14.75
C LEU A 139 -9.59 -29.82 15.33
N SER A 140 -9.65 -30.68 16.36
CA SER A 140 -10.91 -31.04 17.03
C SER A 140 -11.63 -29.85 17.65
N GLU A 141 -10.90 -28.84 18.16
CA GLU A 141 -11.51 -27.60 18.69
C GLU A 141 -12.02 -26.67 17.57
N VAL A 142 -11.55 -26.82 16.33
CA VAL A 142 -12.04 -26.07 15.16
C VAL A 142 -13.20 -26.84 14.49
N GLU A 143 -13.14 -28.17 14.43
CA GLU A 143 -14.22 -29.09 14.01
C GLU A 143 -15.41 -29.13 15.01
N GLU A 144 -15.30 -28.51 16.20
CA GLU A 144 -16.45 -28.29 17.10
C GLU A 144 -17.29 -27.06 16.70
N ILE A 145 -16.70 -26.10 15.98
CA ILE A 145 -17.30 -24.80 15.67
C ILE A 145 -17.50 -24.55 14.17
N ASP A 146 -17.16 -25.51 13.30
CA ASP A 146 -17.29 -25.40 11.85
C ASP A 146 -18.76 -25.16 11.44
N ASP A 147 -19.70 -25.99 11.90
CA ASP A 147 -21.15 -25.80 11.77
C ASP A 147 -21.60 -24.37 12.15
N ASP A 148 -21.09 -23.86 13.27
CA ASP A 148 -21.45 -22.57 13.86
C ASP A 148 -20.87 -21.38 13.07
N ILE A 149 -19.77 -21.61 12.33
CA ILE A 149 -19.13 -20.66 11.40
C ILE A 149 -19.84 -20.70 10.04
N GLU A 150 -20.07 -21.87 9.47
CA GLU A 150 -20.69 -22.03 8.15
C GLU A 150 -22.18 -21.64 8.14
N ALA A 151 -22.86 -21.76 9.29
CA ALA A 151 -24.21 -21.22 9.51
C ALA A 151 -24.31 -19.70 9.28
N THR A 152 -23.19 -18.96 9.25
CA THR A 152 -23.18 -17.55 8.82
C THR A 152 -23.49 -17.37 7.34
N GLY A 153 -23.24 -18.40 6.50
CA GLY A 153 -23.48 -18.43 5.06
C GLY A 153 -22.41 -17.75 4.19
N TYR A 154 -21.52 -16.94 4.78
CA TYR A 154 -20.48 -16.19 4.08
C TYR A 154 -19.05 -16.52 4.52
N ILE A 155 -18.86 -17.45 5.47
CA ILE A 155 -17.56 -18.00 5.86
C ILE A 155 -17.51 -19.47 5.46
N GLU A 156 -16.40 -19.91 4.89
CA GLU A 156 -16.09 -21.30 4.54
C GLU A 156 -14.86 -21.73 5.36
N VAL A 157 -14.86 -22.96 5.91
CA VAL A 157 -13.76 -23.46 6.76
C VAL A 157 -13.07 -24.63 6.05
N VAL A 158 -11.76 -24.53 5.88
CA VAL A 158 -10.94 -25.55 5.20
C VAL A 158 -9.66 -25.85 5.99
N LYS A 159 -9.07 -27.02 5.75
CA LYS A 159 -7.74 -27.40 6.25
C LYS A 159 -6.79 -27.69 5.11
N THR A 160 -5.49 -27.54 5.35
CA THR A 160 -4.45 -27.88 4.37
C THR A 160 -3.12 -28.19 5.03
N ASP A 161 -2.34 -29.08 4.42
CA ASP A 161 -0.94 -29.37 4.77
C ASP A 161 0.07 -28.69 3.83
N ASP A 162 -0.38 -27.88 2.86
CA ASP A 162 0.51 -27.31 1.86
C ASP A 162 1.40 -26.20 2.44
N ARG A 163 2.69 -26.53 2.50
CA ARG A 163 3.77 -25.64 2.94
C ARG A 163 4.06 -24.52 1.95
N SER A 164 3.60 -24.59 0.69
CA SER A 164 3.71 -23.47 -0.26
C SER A 164 2.85 -22.29 0.24
N VAL A 165 1.55 -22.56 0.43
CA VAL A 165 0.52 -21.62 0.90
C VAL A 165 0.84 -21.15 2.32
N ALA A 166 1.18 -22.06 3.23
CA ALA A 166 1.56 -21.70 4.59
C ALA A 166 2.69 -20.65 4.61
N ARG A 167 3.75 -20.86 3.83
CA ARG A 167 4.87 -19.91 3.73
C ARG A 167 4.47 -18.58 3.08
N GLU A 168 3.63 -18.60 2.04
CA GLU A 168 3.14 -17.38 1.38
C GLU A 168 2.32 -16.48 2.32
N LEU A 169 1.71 -17.06 3.37
CA LEU A 169 0.94 -16.36 4.40
C LEU A 169 1.71 -16.13 5.72
N GLY A 170 3.02 -16.42 5.74
CA GLY A 170 3.90 -16.26 6.90
C GLY A 170 3.74 -17.32 7.98
N VAL A 171 2.96 -18.36 7.74
CA VAL A 171 2.79 -19.51 8.65
C VAL A 171 4.08 -20.32 8.67
N THR A 172 4.84 -20.16 9.74
CA THR A 172 6.11 -20.85 10.00
C THR A 172 6.03 -21.86 11.16
N THR A 173 4.90 -21.88 11.88
CA THR A 173 4.61 -22.75 13.01
C THR A 173 3.26 -23.43 12.83
N PHE A 174 3.15 -24.68 13.26
CA PHE A 174 1.94 -25.49 13.15
C PHE A 174 1.54 -26.04 14.54
N PRO A 175 0.24 -26.19 14.86
CA PRO A 175 -0.90 -25.75 14.05
C PRO A 175 -1.00 -24.21 13.95
N SER A 176 -1.71 -23.72 12.94
CA SER A 176 -2.02 -22.29 12.77
C SER A 176 -3.40 -22.12 12.14
N LEU A 177 -4.06 -21.00 12.40
CA LEU A 177 -5.37 -20.66 11.85
C LEU A 177 -5.30 -19.26 11.24
N VAL A 178 -5.64 -19.13 9.97
CA VAL A 178 -5.65 -17.85 9.23
C VAL A 178 -7.06 -17.56 8.75
N TYR A 179 -7.57 -16.36 9.03
CA TYR A 179 -8.87 -15.90 8.58
C TYR A 179 -8.72 -14.82 7.51
N PHE A 180 -9.21 -15.07 6.30
CA PHE A 180 -9.32 -14.11 5.22
C PHE A 180 -10.67 -13.42 5.28
N ARG A 181 -10.68 -12.19 5.79
CA ARG A 181 -11.84 -11.28 5.77
C ARG A 181 -11.67 -10.27 4.65
N ARG A 182 -12.57 -10.26 3.65
CA ARG A 182 -12.50 -9.32 2.52
C ARG A 182 -11.08 -9.25 1.91
N ARG A 183 -10.48 -10.42 1.66
CA ARG A 183 -9.09 -10.65 1.18
C ARG A 183 -7.94 -10.19 2.09
N ASN A 184 -8.21 -9.67 3.30
CA ASN A 184 -7.19 -9.35 4.29
C ASN A 184 -7.00 -10.54 5.26
N PRO A 185 -5.86 -11.27 5.21
CA PRO A 185 -5.61 -12.38 6.12
C PRO A 185 -5.34 -11.86 7.54
N ILE A 186 -5.67 -12.65 8.55
CA ILE A 186 -5.22 -12.43 9.91
C ILE A 186 -4.95 -13.77 10.60
N THR A 187 -3.84 -13.86 11.32
CA THR A 187 -3.42 -15.10 11.98
C THR A 187 -3.87 -15.11 13.44
N TYR A 188 -4.45 -16.23 13.87
CA TYR A 188 -4.75 -16.50 15.28
C TYR A 188 -3.46 -16.74 16.06
N ASP A 189 -3.26 -15.99 17.15
CA ASP A 189 -2.06 -16.10 18.00
C ASP A 189 -2.36 -16.50 19.46
N GLY A 190 -3.56 -17.05 19.70
CA GLY A 190 -3.95 -17.70 20.95
C GLY A 190 -3.57 -19.18 20.98
N ASP A 191 -4.17 -19.93 21.91
CA ASP A 191 -4.09 -21.40 21.93
C ASP A 191 -5.43 -22.06 21.56
N PHE A 192 -5.36 -23.32 21.14
CA PHE A 192 -6.51 -24.13 20.72
C PHE A 192 -6.87 -25.10 21.87
N LYS A 193 -7.53 -24.58 22.91
CA LYS A 193 -7.96 -25.35 24.10
C LYS A 193 -9.41 -25.10 24.52
N ASP A 194 -10.04 -24.18 23.81
CA ASP A 194 -11.38 -23.66 24.10
C ASP A 194 -11.91 -23.14 22.75
N SER A 195 -12.69 -23.97 22.08
CA SER A 195 -13.34 -23.70 20.80
C SER A 195 -14.14 -22.38 20.81
N GLU A 196 -14.79 -22.02 21.92
CA GLU A 196 -15.51 -20.74 22.08
C GLU A 196 -14.55 -19.53 22.14
N VAL A 197 -13.29 -19.69 22.57
CA VAL A 197 -12.25 -18.64 22.42
C VAL A 197 -11.88 -18.43 20.94
N VAL A 198 -11.76 -19.50 20.16
CA VAL A 198 -11.47 -19.43 18.71
C VAL A 198 -12.66 -18.81 17.95
N LEU A 199 -13.88 -19.24 18.26
CA LEU A 199 -15.12 -18.70 17.68
C LEU A 199 -15.31 -17.22 18.02
N ARG A 200 -15.04 -16.82 19.27
CA ARG A 200 -15.04 -15.41 19.67
C ARG A 200 -13.93 -14.60 18.99
N TRP A 201 -12.75 -15.20 18.77
CA TRP A 201 -11.70 -14.58 17.98
C TRP A 201 -12.23 -14.29 16.57
N LEU A 202 -12.73 -15.29 15.82
CA LEU A 202 -13.32 -15.09 14.48
C LEU A 202 -14.38 -13.98 14.45
N ARG A 203 -15.39 -14.06 15.34
CA ARG A 203 -16.47 -13.06 15.45
C ARG A 203 -15.95 -11.64 15.77
N SER A 204 -14.84 -11.51 16.50
CA SER A 204 -14.26 -10.21 16.84
C SER A 204 -13.40 -9.59 15.73
N HIS A 205 -13.13 -10.34 14.67
CA HIS A 205 -12.31 -9.96 13.52
C HIS A 205 -13.10 -9.95 12.21
N ASP A 206 -14.40 -9.62 12.17
CA ASP A 206 -15.08 -9.38 10.87
C ASP A 206 -14.58 -8.10 10.18
N GLU A 207 -14.16 -7.11 10.96
CA GLU A 207 -13.68 -5.82 10.46
C GLU A 207 -12.15 -5.79 10.24
N VAL A 208 -11.72 -5.07 9.20
CA VAL A 208 -10.32 -4.73 8.97
C VAL A 208 -10.01 -3.47 9.77
N VAL A 209 -8.98 -3.53 10.61
CA VAL A 209 -8.61 -2.46 11.58
C VAL A 209 -7.47 -1.59 11.05
N THR A 210 -6.68 -2.12 10.10
CA THR A 210 -5.59 -1.40 9.45
C THR A 210 -6.12 -0.31 8.53
N TRP A 211 -5.32 0.73 8.35
CA TRP A 211 -5.56 1.78 7.36
C TRP A 211 -4.67 1.59 6.14
N ASP A 212 -5.28 1.62 4.95
CA ASP A 212 -4.56 1.75 3.69
C ASP A 212 -4.13 3.22 3.53
N LEU A 213 -2.84 3.48 3.73
CA LEU A 213 -2.26 4.81 3.73
C LEU A 213 -1.60 5.12 2.38
N THR A 214 -1.90 6.30 1.84
CA THR A 214 -1.39 6.86 0.58
C THR A 214 -0.93 8.29 0.79
N ASP A 215 -0.18 8.88 -0.14
CA ASP A 215 0.37 10.24 -0.01
C ASP A 215 -0.74 11.29 0.19
N ASP A 216 -1.90 11.09 -0.45
CA ASP A 216 -3.10 11.93 -0.30
C ASP A 216 -3.70 11.88 1.12
N ASN A 217 -3.60 10.75 1.83
CA ASN A 217 -4.35 10.50 3.08
C ASN A 217 -3.46 10.37 4.33
N PHE A 218 -2.15 10.16 4.17
CA PHE A 218 -1.21 9.83 5.24
C PHE A 218 -1.22 10.88 6.36
N GLU A 219 -1.24 12.16 6.00
CA GLU A 219 -1.23 13.27 6.97
C GLU A 219 -2.55 13.40 7.73
N ASP A 220 -3.69 13.23 7.05
CA ASP A 220 -5.05 13.27 7.66
C ASP A 220 -5.28 12.08 8.61
N LYS A 221 -4.78 10.91 8.23
CA LYS A 221 -4.96 9.67 9.00
C LYS A 221 -4.02 9.56 10.19
N THR A 222 -2.72 9.77 9.99
CA THR A 222 -1.74 9.53 11.05
C THR A 222 -1.75 10.60 12.14
N ASP A 223 -2.33 11.78 11.86
CA ASP A 223 -2.18 13.03 12.62
C ASP A 223 -0.80 13.14 13.28
N SER A 224 0.22 12.95 12.44
CA SER A 224 1.61 12.72 12.84
C SER A 224 2.16 13.80 13.80
N TYR A 225 1.60 15.01 13.77
CA TYR A 225 2.02 16.16 14.57
C TYR A 225 1.30 16.30 15.92
N SER A 226 0.26 15.49 16.20
CA SER A 226 -0.53 15.59 17.43
C SER A 226 0.25 15.20 18.71
N PRO A 227 -0.08 15.82 19.86
CA PRO A 227 0.53 15.51 21.17
C PRO A 227 -0.14 14.34 21.93
N ASP A 228 -1.25 13.82 21.43
CA ASP A 228 -2.13 12.86 22.10
C ASP A 228 -2.17 11.49 21.41
N GLU A 229 -2.10 11.43 20.08
CA GLU A 229 -2.27 10.17 19.34
C GLU A 229 -0.94 9.54 18.90
N GLY A 230 -1.04 8.33 18.33
CA GLY A 230 0.09 7.63 17.78
C GLY A 230 -0.35 6.61 16.72
N ALA A 231 0.36 6.65 15.60
CA ALA A 231 0.19 5.74 14.47
C ALA A 231 1.42 4.81 14.36
N LEU A 232 1.19 3.55 14.04
CA LEU A 232 2.22 2.55 13.76
C LEU A 232 2.07 2.08 12.31
N ASP A 233 3.03 2.41 11.46
CA ASP A 233 2.93 2.19 10.02
C ASP A 233 3.95 1.15 9.56
N CYS A 234 3.46 0.16 8.79
CA CYS A 234 4.28 -0.80 8.07
C CYS A 234 4.38 -0.40 6.60
N TYR A 235 5.58 -0.54 6.05
CA TYR A 235 5.88 -0.21 4.66
C TYR A 235 6.25 -1.49 3.93
N ASN A 236 5.47 -1.85 2.90
CA ASN A 236 5.71 -3.01 2.05
C ASN A 236 6.11 -2.57 0.63
N ALA A 237 7.19 -3.18 0.13
CA ALA A 237 7.45 -3.32 -1.29
C ALA A 237 6.86 -4.65 -1.78
N ASP A 238 6.70 -4.80 -3.10
CA ASP A 238 6.14 -5.98 -3.82
C ASP A 238 6.98 -7.29 -3.72
N GLU A 239 7.72 -7.48 -2.64
CA GLU A 239 8.53 -8.68 -2.39
C GLU A 239 7.70 -9.76 -1.65
N PRO A 240 7.79 -11.05 -2.06
CA PRO A 240 6.96 -12.12 -1.50
C PRO A 240 7.21 -12.35 0.00
N ASP A 241 8.43 -12.10 0.48
CA ASP A 241 8.78 -12.20 1.90
C ASP A 241 8.12 -11.09 2.75
N CYS A 242 7.79 -9.95 2.16
CA CYS A 242 7.08 -8.85 2.84
C CYS A 242 5.56 -9.11 2.88
N ASN A 243 5.01 -9.79 1.87
CA ASN A 243 3.58 -10.14 1.84
C ASN A 243 3.21 -11.28 2.81
N ALA A 244 4.15 -12.21 3.07
CA ALA A 244 4.02 -13.20 4.13
C ALA A 244 3.77 -12.58 5.52
N PHE A 245 4.22 -11.34 5.76
CA PHE A 245 4.04 -10.67 7.05
C PHE A 245 2.64 -10.06 7.26
N VAL A 246 1.83 -9.87 6.21
CA VAL A 246 0.53 -9.16 6.27
C VAL A 246 -0.42 -9.78 7.30
N SER A 247 -0.50 -11.11 7.36
CA SER A 247 -1.39 -11.82 8.30
C SER A 247 -1.04 -11.54 9.77
N SER A 248 0.25 -11.40 10.08
CA SER A 248 0.76 -11.06 11.41
C SER A 248 0.62 -9.57 11.72
N TRP A 249 0.72 -8.71 10.70
CA TRP A 249 0.49 -7.27 10.84
C TRP A 249 -0.95 -6.95 11.23
N GLU A 250 -1.91 -7.60 10.57
CA GLU A 250 -3.33 -7.48 10.91
C GLU A 250 -3.61 -7.93 12.36
N THR A 251 -2.89 -8.95 12.86
CA THR A 251 -2.98 -9.37 14.27
C THR A 251 -2.40 -8.31 15.22
N VAL A 252 -1.28 -7.68 14.88
CA VAL A 252 -0.72 -6.53 15.62
C VAL A 252 -1.72 -5.36 15.65
N ALA A 253 -2.31 -5.02 14.51
CA ALA A 253 -3.31 -3.97 14.39
C ALA A 253 -4.52 -4.21 15.29
N HIS A 254 -5.06 -5.42 15.31
CA HIS A 254 -6.17 -5.75 16.20
C HIS A 254 -5.77 -5.68 17.68
N LYS A 255 -4.55 -6.09 18.06
CA LYS A 255 -4.09 -5.99 19.47
C LYS A 255 -3.88 -4.56 19.95
N LEU A 256 -3.63 -3.64 19.02
CA LEU A 256 -3.44 -2.21 19.30
C LEU A 256 -4.72 -1.39 19.15
N ARG A 257 -5.83 -1.99 18.70
CA ARG A 257 -7.11 -1.29 18.45
C ARG A 257 -7.57 -0.46 19.65
N GLY A 258 -7.88 0.80 19.40
CA GLY A 258 -8.29 1.76 20.45
C GLY A 258 -7.16 2.24 21.36
N ILE A 259 -5.89 1.92 21.06
CA ILE A 259 -4.70 2.40 21.80
C ILE A 259 -3.70 3.08 20.86
N VAL A 260 -3.42 2.46 19.71
CA VAL A 260 -2.51 2.96 18.67
C VAL A 260 -3.17 2.66 17.32
N HIS A 261 -3.24 3.63 16.43
CA HIS A 261 -3.73 3.42 15.08
C HIS A 261 -2.66 2.70 14.25
N VAL A 262 -3.05 1.81 13.33
CA VAL A 262 -2.09 0.98 12.60
C VAL A 262 -2.34 1.07 11.10
N GLY A 263 -1.33 1.56 10.37
CA GLY A 263 -1.38 1.76 8.93
C GLY A 263 -0.54 0.75 8.16
N LYS A 264 -0.81 0.66 6.86
CA LYS A 264 0.09 0.06 5.86
C LYS A 264 0.20 1.00 4.66
N VAL A 265 1.43 1.21 4.20
CA VAL A 265 1.77 2.02 3.01
C VAL A 265 2.44 1.10 1.99
N ASP A 266 2.03 1.21 0.73
CA ASP A 266 2.67 0.55 -0.40
C ASP A 266 3.77 1.46 -0.96
N THR A 267 5.04 1.04 -0.85
CA THR A 267 6.18 1.86 -1.31
C THR A 267 6.34 1.87 -2.83
N SER A 268 5.64 1.00 -3.57
CA SER A 268 5.63 1.01 -5.03
C SER A 268 4.67 2.05 -5.62
N ILE A 269 3.67 2.46 -4.83
CA ILE A 269 2.63 3.42 -5.21
C ILE A 269 2.89 4.80 -4.60
N SER A 270 3.34 4.85 -3.33
CA SER A 270 3.50 6.09 -2.57
C SER A 270 4.95 6.53 -2.45
N ASP A 271 5.41 7.29 -3.46
CA ASP A 271 6.77 7.79 -3.59
C ASP A 271 7.08 8.98 -2.67
N ASP A 272 6.20 9.97 -2.58
CA ASP A 272 6.33 11.15 -1.70
C ASP A 272 6.56 10.75 -0.22
N VAL A 273 5.73 9.84 0.32
CA VAL A 273 5.90 9.30 1.68
C VAL A 273 7.21 8.50 1.79
N THR A 274 7.55 7.70 0.78
CA THR A 274 8.74 6.83 0.75
C THR A 274 10.04 7.64 0.76
N GLU A 275 10.17 8.66 -0.08
CA GLU A 275 11.35 9.55 -0.11
C GLU A 275 11.46 10.35 1.19
N ARG A 276 10.37 10.97 1.64
CA ARG A 276 10.33 11.80 2.84
C ARG A 276 10.79 11.07 4.09
N PHE A 277 10.35 9.82 4.30
CA PHE A 277 10.75 9.01 5.44
C PHE A 277 12.04 8.21 5.22
N ARG A 278 12.67 8.34 4.03
CA ARG A 278 13.87 7.60 3.61
C ARG A 278 13.69 6.11 3.86
N LEU A 279 12.67 5.58 3.22
CA LEU A 279 12.41 4.17 3.16
C LEU A 279 13.25 3.59 2.02
N ASP A 280 13.80 2.42 2.27
CA ASP A 280 14.76 1.74 1.42
C ASP A 280 14.27 0.31 1.28
N ASP A 281 14.04 -0.13 0.04
CA ASP A 281 13.48 -1.45 -0.26
C ASP A 281 14.32 -2.58 0.36
N ALA A 282 15.64 -2.36 0.51
CA ALA A 282 16.55 -3.29 1.17
C ALA A 282 16.26 -3.50 2.67
N GLN A 283 15.36 -2.72 3.27
CA GLN A 283 14.99 -2.76 4.69
C GLN A 283 13.50 -3.15 4.89
N CYS A 284 12.86 -3.78 3.90
CA CYS A 284 11.47 -4.24 3.96
C CYS A 284 11.25 -5.43 4.95
N PRO A 285 10.07 -5.55 5.58
CA PRO A 285 9.20 -4.43 5.95
C PRO A 285 9.88 -3.54 7.01
N THR A 286 9.68 -2.23 6.90
CA THR A 286 10.08 -1.24 7.92
C THR A 286 8.87 -0.84 8.75
N PHE A 287 9.06 -0.61 10.06
CA PHE A 287 8.03 -0.12 10.96
C PHE A 287 8.41 1.22 11.58
N LEU A 288 7.51 2.20 11.46
CA LEU A 288 7.61 3.51 12.11
C LEU A 288 6.47 3.67 13.11
N LEU A 289 6.79 4.16 14.31
CA LEU A 289 5.80 4.63 15.27
C LEU A 289 5.89 6.15 15.37
N PHE A 290 4.76 6.83 15.18
CA PHE A 290 4.57 8.24 15.47
C PHE A 290 3.98 8.39 16.87
N HIS A 291 4.55 9.28 17.69
CA HIS A 291 4.02 9.62 19.01
C HIS A 291 4.54 10.99 19.46
N ARG A 292 3.63 11.94 19.68
CA ARG A 292 3.95 13.29 20.20
C ARG A 292 4.89 14.10 19.32
N GLY A 293 4.57 14.18 18.02
CA GLY A 293 5.40 14.88 17.02
C GLY A 293 6.81 14.28 16.85
N LYS A 294 7.01 13.01 17.23
CA LYS A 294 8.26 12.28 17.08
C LYS A 294 8.03 10.93 16.41
N MET A 295 8.95 10.55 15.54
CA MET A 295 9.01 9.23 14.92
C MET A 295 10.04 8.33 15.62
N TYR A 296 9.71 7.04 15.75
CA TYR A 296 10.54 5.99 16.31
C TYR A 296 10.58 4.83 15.31
N ARG A 297 11.76 4.50 14.79
CA ARG A 297 11.93 3.34 13.90
C ARG A 297 12.15 2.07 14.73
N TYR A 298 11.49 0.98 14.35
CA TYR A 298 11.75 -0.34 14.91
C TYR A 298 13.16 -0.82 14.55
N LYS A 299 13.85 -1.49 15.48
CA LYS A 299 15.27 -1.89 15.32
C LYS A 299 15.60 -3.30 15.77
N ASP A 300 14.66 -4.00 16.39
CA ASP A 300 14.89 -5.38 16.79
C ASP A 300 14.84 -6.29 15.55
N ALA A 301 15.65 -7.35 15.53
CA ALA A 301 15.66 -8.30 14.41
C ALA A 301 14.40 -9.18 14.37
N ALA A 302 13.73 -9.37 15.51
CA ALA A 302 12.51 -10.16 15.61
C ALA A 302 11.31 -9.35 15.10
N LYS A 303 10.67 -9.79 14.01
CA LYS A 303 9.47 -9.15 13.43
C LYS A 303 8.21 -9.94 13.80
N ASP A 304 8.09 -10.36 15.06
CA ASP A 304 6.92 -11.12 15.56
C ASP A 304 5.86 -10.22 16.20
N ILE A 305 4.63 -10.74 16.30
CA ILE A 305 3.45 -10.04 16.83
C ILE A 305 3.72 -9.47 18.23
N ARG A 306 4.36 -10.24 19.12
CA ARG A 306 4.61 -9.83 20.51
C ARG A 306 5.63 -8.70 20.58
N SER A 307 6.73 -8.80 19.83
CA SER A 307 7.78 -7.79 19.83
C SER A 307 7.31 -6.46 19.25
N LEU A 308 6.49 -6.48 18.20
CA LEU A 308 5.88 -5.29 17.60
C LEU A 308 4.81 -4.65 18.50
N SER A 309 3.90 -5.45 19.09
CA SER A 309 2.94 -4.93 20.07
C SER A 309 3.64 -4.32 21.30
N ALA A 310 4.70 -4.96 21.82
CA ALA A 310 5.49 -4.42 22.91
C ALA A 310 6.20 -3.11 22.54
N PHE A 311 6.69 -3.01 21.30
CA PHE A 311 7.28 -1.78 20.79
C PHE A 311 6.30 -0.61 20.78
N ALA A 312 5.13 -0.77 20.19
CA ALA A 312 4.11 0.27 20.14
C ALA A 312 3.62 0.72 21.53
N LEU A 313 3.43 -0.23 22.46
CA LEU A 313 2.88 0.08 23.79
C LEU A 313 3.90 0.74 24.74
N HIS A 314 5.17 0.31 24.72
CA HIS A 314 6.15 0.79 25.70
C HIS A 314 7.59 0.87 25.23
N LYS A 315 8.12 -0.12 24.49
CA LYS A 315 9.57 -0.22 24.21
C LYS A 315 10.09 0.95 23.35
N PHE A 316 9.25 1.60 22.57
CA PHE A 316 9.65 2.81 21.81
C PHE A 316 10.25 3.92 22.70
N LYS A 317 9.83 4.01 23.97
CA LYS A 317 10.27 5.03 24.94
C LYS A 317 11.74 4.90 25.33
N GLU A 318 12.32 3.71 25.16
CA GLU A 318 13.75 3.44 25.38
C GLU A 318 14.62 4.01 24.24
N GLN A 319 14.01 4.31 23.09
CA GLN A 319 14.70 4.84 21.92
C GLN A 319 14.62 6.36 21.85
N ARG A 320 15.66 6.97 21.26
CA ARG A 320 15.64 8.38 20.89
C ARG A 320 14.68 8.60 19.70
N GLY A 321 13.52 9.19 19.97
CA GLY A 321 12.61 9.68 18.93
C GLY A 321 13.24 10.81 18.10
N HIS A 322 13.00 10.78 16.79
CA HIS A 322 13.45 11.77 15.82
C HIS A 322 12.31 12.75 15.52
N ARG A 323 12.62 13.95 15.01
CA ARG A 323 11.57 14.83 14.47
C ARG A 323 11.04 14.24 13.18
N ILE A 324 9.74 14.36 13.00
CA ILE A 324 9.03 13.98 11.79
C ILE A 324 9.41 14.99 10.69
N PRO A 325 9.87 14.55 9.50
CA PRO A 325 10.08 15.44 8.37
C PRO A 325 8.78 16.14 7.97
N GLU A 326 8.84 17.41 7.62
CA GLU A 326 7.67 18.14 7.10
C GLU A 326 7.25 17.57 5.73
N PRO A 327 5.94 17.51 5.40
CA PRO A 327 5.50 17.13 4.07
C PRO A 327 5.99 18.14 3.02
N PRO A 328 6.23 17.73 1.76
CA PRO A 328 6.55 18.67 0.69
C PRO A 328 5.43 19.71 0.60
N THR A 329 5.80 20.99 0.56
CA THR A 329 4.79 22.05 0.57
C THR A 329 4.06 22.13 -0.77
N ALA A 330 2.81 22.62 -0.77
CA ALA A 330 2.04 22.78 -2.00
C ALA A 330 2.73 23.67 -3.06
N LEU A 331 3.67 24.54 -2.64
CA LEU A 331 4.52 25.32 -3.54
C LEU A 331 5.69 24.52 -4.11
N GLU A 332 6.22 23.52 -3.41
CA GLU A 332 7.21 22.58 -3.92
C GLU A 332 6.58 21.60 -4.91
N HIS A 333 5.39 21.06 -4.62
CA HIS A 333 4.64 20.26 -5.59
C HIS A 333 4.31 21.07 -6.87
N PHE A 334 3.92 22.35 -6.74
CA PHE A 334 3.78 23.24 -7.89
C PHE A 334 5.12 23.49 -8.60
N TYR A 335 6.21 23.69 -7.85
CA TYR A 335 7.54 23.92 -8.43
C TYR A 335 8.03 22.72 -9.23
N GLU A 336 7.89 21.50 -8.71
CA GLU A 336 8.26 20.26 -9.39
C GLU A 336 7.38 20.00 -10.62
N HIS A 337 6.05 20.11 -10.48
CA HIS A 337 5.13 20.00 -11.64
C HIS A 337 5.42 21.04 -12.73
N VAL A 338 5.83 22.26 -12.35
CA VAL A 338 6.26 23.29 -13.31
C VAL A 338 7.66 23.01 -13.86
N LYS A 339 8.58 22.48 -13.07
CA LYS A 339 9.95 22.13 -13.46
C LYS A 339 9.96 21.01 -14.50
N GLU A 340 9.19 19.95 -14.32
CA GLU A 340 9.00 18.89 -15.34
C GLU A 340 8.49 19.48 -16.66
N ARG A 341 7.38 20.23 -16.60
CA ARG A 341 6.80 20.90 -17.79
C ARG A 341 7.75 21.90 -18.45
N ILE A 342 8.62 22.55 -17.69
CA ILE A 342 9.64 23.46 -18.22
C ILE A 342 10.81 22.68 -18.83
N LEU A 343 11.21 21.54 -18.26
CA LEU A 343 12.29 20.70 -18.81
C LEU A 343 11.88 20.06 -20.14
N ASP A 344 10.66 19.54 -20.26
CA ASP A 344 10.09 19.08 -21.55
C ASP A 344 10.20 20.19 -22.62
N VAL A 345 9.80 21.42 -22.27
CA VAL A 345 9.82 22.60 -23.14
C VAL A 345 11.23 23.12 -23.43
N LEU A 346 12.22 22.78 -22.60
CA LEU A 346 13.64 23.13 -22.78
C LEU A 346 14.37 22.14 -23.69
N ASP A 347 14.06 20.85 -23.63
CA ASP A 347 14.62 19.86 -24.57
C ASP A 347 13.97 19.98 -25.97
N ASP A 348 12.71 20.46 -26.05
CA ASP A 348 12.06 20.81 -27.31
C ASP A 348 12.67 22.08 -27.94
N SER A 349 13.75 21.88 -28.69
CA SER A 349 14.46 22.90 -29.49
C SER A 349 13.54 23.81 -30.33
N GLN A 350 12.41 23.27 -30.83
CA GLN A 350 11.41 24.08 -31.53
C GLN A 350 10.63 25.00 -30.58
N ALA A 351 10.16 24.51 -29.43
CA ALA A 351 9.42 25.31 -28.44
C ALA A 351 10.28 26.44 -27.88
N LEU A 352 11.55 26.16 -27.56
CA LEU A 352 12.52 27.19 -27.14
C LEU A 352 12.66 28.33 -28.16
N SER A 353 12.72 28.01 -29.46
CA SER A 353 12.84 29.02 -30.51
C SER A 353 11.61 29.93 -30.57
N VAL A 354 10.41 29.37 -30.40
CA VAL A 354 9.14 30.11 -30.41
C VAL A 354 9.02 31.01 -29.17
N ILE A 355 9.35 30.49 -27.98
CA ILE A 355 9.33 31.25 -26.73
C ILE A 355 10.37 32.39 -26.77
N GLY A 356 11.58 32.12 -27.25
CA GLY A 356 12.64 33.13 -27.40
C GLY A 356 12.26 34.26 -28.36
N VAL A 357 11.70 33.93 -29.53
CA VAL A 357 11.22 34.92 -30.50
C VAL A 357 10.01 35.70 -29.97
N GLY A 358 9.05 35.03 -29.33
CA GLY A 358 7.89 35.66 -28.71
C GLY A 358 8.27 36.65 -27.60
N GLY A 359 9.19 36.26 -26.71
CA GLY A 359 9.75 37.12 -25.67
C GLY A 359 10.47 38.35 -26.24
N LEU A 360 11.27 38.17 -27.29
CA LEU A 360 11.94 39.28 -27.98
C LEU A 360 10.93 40.28 -28.57
N ILE A 361 9.88 39.78 -29.24
CA ILE A 361 8.80 40.61 -29.81
C ILE A 361 8.09 41.40 -28.69
N LEU A 362 7.80 40.76 -27.56
CA LEU A 362 7.12 41.40 -26.42
C LEU A 362 8.00 42.50 -25.79
N ILE A 363 9.31 42.25 -25.62
CA ILE A 363 10.27 43.26 -25.15
C ILE A 363 10.35 44.46 -26.12
N VAL A 364 10.37 44.20 -27.44
CA VAL A 364 10.34 45.26 -28.45
C VAL A 364 9.02 46.05 -28.40
N ALA A 365 7.87 45.39 -28.27
CA ALA A 365 6.57 46.05 -28.13
C ALA A 365 6.49 46.93 -26.88
N VAL A 366 6.94 46.41 -25.72
CA VAL A 366 6.95 47.15 -24.44
C VAL A 366 7.92 48.34 -24.50
N THR A 367 9.11 48.19 -25.06
CA THR A 367 10.07 49.30 -25.19
C THR A 367 9.59 50.38 -26.15
N LEU A 368 8.94 50.01 -27.27
CA LEU A 368 8.26 50.96 -28.16
C LEU A 368 7.11 51.67 -27.45
N PHE A 369 6.28 50.97 -26.67
CA PHE A 369 5.16 51.53 -25.91
C PHE A 369 5.62 52.51 -24.82
N ILE A 370 6.68 52.18 -24.07
CA ILE A 370 7.32 53.08 -23.10
C ILE A 370 7.86 54.33 -23.81
N LYS A 371 8.50 54.17 -24.98
CA LYS A 371 9.05 55.29 -25.76
C LYS A 371 7.94 56.20 -26.29
N ALA A 372 6.85 55.64 -26.82
CA ALA A 372 5.67 56.40 -27.25
C ALA A 372 5.04 57.21 -26.10
N ARG A 373 4.85 56.59 -24.93
CA ARG A 373 4.35 57.28 -23.72
C ARG A 373 5.30 58.38 -23.21
N ARG A 374 6.62 58.23 -23.37
CA ARG A 374 7.59 59.30 -23.06
C ARG A 374 7.50 60.47 -24.04
N VAL A 375 7.32 60.22 -25.34
CA VAL A 375 7.17 61.27 -26.35
C VAL A 375 5.89 62.10 -26.11
N GLN A 376 4.77 61.46 -25.76
CA GLN A 376 3.52 62.16 -25.41
C GLN A 376 3.67 63.06 -24.17
N LYS A 377 4.43 62.63 -23.16
CA LYS A 377 4.75 63.48 -21.99
C LYS A 377 5.75 64.60 -22.29
N GLY A 378 6.61 64.43 -23.29
CA GLY A 378 7.57 65.46 -23.73
C GLY A 378 6.96 66.58 -24.56
N GLY A 379 5.88 66.30 -25.31
CA GLY A 379 5.22 67.29 -26.18
C GLY A 379 4.37 68.34 -25.46
N ALA A 380 4.04 68.14 -24.18
CA ALA A 380 3.08 68.98 -23.45
C ALA A 380 3.68 70.26 -22.81
N ASN A 381 4.99 70.54 -22.99
CA ASN A 381 5.71 71.60 -22.26
C ASN A 381 6.22 72.77 -23.13
N THR A 382 5.70 72.94 -24.34
CA THR A 382 6.10 74.03 -25.26
C THR A 382 4.93 74.80 -25.85
N GLU A 383 4.12 75.40 -24.98
CA GLU A 383 3.38 76.61 -25.33
C GLU A 383 3.33 77.57 -24.13
N LYS A 384 4.01 78.73 -24.25
CA LYS A 384 3.86 79.88 -23.35
C LYS A 384 3.29 81.03 -24.16
N PRO A 385 2.20 81.69 -23.72
CA PRO A 385 1.67 82.86 -24.42
C PRO A 385 2.65 84.03 -24.32
N LYS A 386 2.88 84.74 -25.43
CA LYS A 386 3.53 86.05 -25.40
C LYS A 386 2.47 87.11 -25.14
N VAL A 387 2.71 87.93 -24.12
CA VAL A 387 1.96 89.15 -23.83
C VAL A 387 2.35 90.23 -24.84
N ASN A 388 1.34 90.94 -25.36
CA ASN A 388 1.32 92.39 -25.60
C ASN A 388 -0.13 92.82 -25.84
#